data_AF-A0AAD8YK13-F1
#
_entry.id   AF-A0AAD8YK13-F1
#
_cell.length_a   1.000
_cell.length_b   1.000
_cell.length_c   1.000
_cell.angle_alpha   90.00
_cell.angle_beta   90.00
_cell.angle_gamma   90.00
#
_symmetry.space_group_name_H-M   'P 1'
#
loop_
_entity.id
_entity.type
_entity.pdbx_description
1 polymer ?
#
loop_
_entity_poly.entity_id
_entity_poly.type
_entity_poly.pdbx_seq_one_letter_code
_entity_poly.pdbx_strand_id
1 'polypeptide(L)'
;MTLCGAALGPFLDSYHSLFGVLTYNTPLVFPLLGSIGTGPDLLTCVTSLWVPPLFGLAGFLIGWLYILLDTVTSDATQSQLHPTIPKVLVGISYFTFQYWLSGILFGHGVDRTSILAIMSVLAAGGFYLLDGTISGLITSAATAIGGPLIEVGLISSLPDSWAYHYNDPGETGFFPLWIIPVYFLGGPANGNLARGFWDALSEKSDARTFGMQVEMDQVPCSVCNGTRAVKCPNCDDGTYVTYGERVVCKACRGKGLVICRECFSKYDDDPSDIENIRRIMDQIPD
;
A
#
# COMPACT_ATOMS: atom_id res chain seq x y z
N MET A 1 -8.58 3.84 4.24
CA MET A 1 -8.11 2.98 5.34
C MET A 1 -9.14 2.80 6.47
N THR A 2 -9.49 3.83 7.24
CA THR A 2 -10.44 3.70 8.38
C THR A 2 -11.75 3.00 8.01
N LEU A 3 -12.39 3.42 6.92
CA LEU A 3 -13.63 2.82 6.44
C LEU A 3 -13.45 1.35 6.02
N CYS A 4 -12.31 1.01 5.40
CA CYS A 4 -12.02 -0.37 4.98
C CYS A 4 -11.87 -1.28 6.21
N GLY A 5 -11.13 -0.83 7.22
CA GLY A 5 -10.98 -1.55 8.49
C GLY A 5 -12.31 -1.71 9.22
N ALA A 6 -13.06 -0.60 9.39
CA ALA A 6 -14.35 -0.61 10.08
C ALA A 6 -15.41 -1.45 9.35
N ALA A 7 -15.35 -1.53 8.02
CA ALA A 7 -16.25 -2.36 7.24
C ALA A 7 -15.86 -3.84 7.29
N LEU A 8 -14.60 -4.19 7.02
CA LEU A 8 -14.17 -5.59 6.89
C LEU A 8 -13.98 -6.28 8.25
N GLY A 9 -13.43 -5.57 9.23
CA GLY A 9 -13.08 -6.11 10.56
C GLY A 9 -14.21 -6.88 11.24
N PRO A 10 -15.43 -6.32 11.35
CA PRO A 10 -16.57 -7.02 11.97
C PRO A 10 -16.95 -8.33 11.28
N PHE A 11 -16.79 -8.44 9.95
CA PHE A 11 -17.06 -9.72 9.26
C PHE A 11 -15.99 -10.77 9.54
N LEU A 12 -14.72 -10.37 9.64
CA LEU A 12 -13.63 -11.27 10.02
C LEU A 12 -13.83 -11.78 11.44
N ASP A 13 -14.10 -10.87 12.37
CA ASP A 13 -14.39 -11.16 13.77
C ASP A 13 -15.64 -12.06 13.92
N SER A 14 -16.67 -11.82 13.09
CA SER A 14 -17.85 -12.68 13.05
C SER A 14 -17.52 -14.12 12.68
N TYR A 15 -16.51 -14.42 11.85
CA TYR A 15 -16.13 -15.81 11.61
C TYR A 15 -15.65 -16.49 12.89
N HIS A 16 -14.83 -15.80 13.68
CA HIS A 16 -14.35 -16.33 14.96
C HIS A 16 -15.49 -16.53 15.96
N SER A 17 -16.47 -15.62 15.99
CA SER A 17 -17.68 -15.81 16.80
C SER A 17 -18.50 -17.03 16.34
N LEU A 18 -18.73 -17.17 15.02
CA LEU A 18 -19.55 -18.23 14.44
C LEU A 18 -18.94 -19.63 14.61
N PHE A 19 -17.62 -19.74 14.58
CA PHE A 19 -16.91 -21.01 14.82
C PHE A 19 -16.53 -21.22 16.29
N GLY A 20 -16.99 -20.34 17.19
CA GLY A 20 -16.79 -20.48 18.62
C GLY A 20 -15.37 -20.24 19.10
N VAL A 21 -14.53 -19.55 18.33
CA VAL A 21 -13.19 -19.11 18.77
C VAL A 21 -13.33 -18.13 19.95
N LEU A 22 -14.25 -17.19 19.82
CA LEU A 22 -14.51 -16.16 20.82
C LEU A 22 -16.01 -15.94 21.02
N THR A 23 -16.38 -15.29 22.11
CA THR A 23 -17.78 -14.97 22.42
C THR A 23 -17.87 -13.61 23.12
N TYR A 24 -18.81 -12.80 22.64
CA TYR A 24 -19.19 -11.54 23.27
C TYR A 24 -20.24 -11.78 24.36
N ASN A 25 -20.14 -11.06 25.48
CA ASN A 25 -21.16 -11.14 26.53
C ASN A 25 -22.49 -10.49 26.12
N THR A 26 -22.43 -9.44 25.29
CA THR A 26 -23.60 -8.79 24.67
C THR A 26 -23.41 -8.65 23.15
N PRO A 27 -23.56 -9.75 22.39
CA PRO A 27 -23.34 -9.70 20.95
C PRO A 27 -24.41 -8.85 20.26
N LEU A 28 -23.99 -8.06 19.29
CA LEU A 28 -24.84 -7.56 18.23
C LEU A 28 -24.91 -8.62 17.14
N VAL A 29 -26.11 -9.09 16.82
CA VAL A 29 -26.35 -10.09 15.78
C VAL A 29 -27.21 -9.47 14.70
N PHE A 30 -26.69 -9.40 13.48
CA PHE A 30 -27.39 -8.85 12.32
C PHE A 30 -27.57 -9.91 11.24
N PRO A 31 -28.77 -10.10 10.68
CA PRO A 31 -28.95 -10.94 9.50
C PRO A 31 -28.34 -10.28 8.27
N LEU A 32 -27.41 -10.97 7.60
CA LEU A 32 -26.83 -10.55 6.33
C LEU A 32 -27.57 -11.15 5.14
N LEU A 33 -27.95 -12.42 5.27
CA LEU A 33 -28.82 -13.11 4.33
C LEU A 33 -29.91 -13.82 5.11
N GLY A 34 -31.15 -13.39 4.89
CA GLY A 34 -32.31 -13.92 5.60
C GLY A 34 -32.57 -15.40 5.33
N SER A 35 -33.38 -16.01 6.19
CA SER A 35 -33.85 -17.38 6.01
C SER A 35 -34.68 -17.56 4.73
N ILE A 36 -34.49 -18.70 4.05
CA ILE A 36 -35.45 -19.21 3.07
C ILE A 36 -36.58 -19.90 3.84
N GLY A 37 -37.56 -19.11 4.31
CA GLY A 37 -38.72 -19.58 5.08
C GLY A 37 -38.62 -19.31 6.58
N THR A 38 -39.13 -20.21 7.42
CA THR A 38 -39.15 -20.06 8.90
C THR A 38 -37.91 -20.61 9.60
N GLY A 39 -36.82 -20.85 8.87
CA GLY A 39 -35.55 -21.33 9.41
C GLY A 39 -34.69 -20.23 10.05
N PRO A 40 -33.53 -20.61 10.61
CA PRO A 40 -32.51 -19.64 11.03
C PRO A 40 -31.98 -18.88 9.81
N ASP A 41 -31.52 -17.65 10.03
CA ASP A 41 -30.88 -16.84 8.98
C ASP A 41 -29.69 -17.59 8.37
N LEU A 42 -29.57 -17.51 7.04
CA LEU A 42 -28.55 -18.26 6.30
C LEU A 42 -27.15 -17.70 6.59
N LEU A 43 -27.05 -16.40 6.85
CA LEU A 43 -25.81 -15.74 7.21
C LEU A 43 -26.09 -14.61 8.21
N THR A 44 -25.40 -14.66 9.35
CA THR A 44 -25.44 -13.65 10.39
C THR A 44 -24.06 -13.04 10.61
N CYS A 45 -24.03 -11.77 11.01
CA CYS A 45 -22.84 -11.09 11.49
C CYS A 45 -22.95 -10.95 13.01
N VAL A 46 -21.97 -11.47 13.74
CA VAL A 46 -21.87 -11.39 15.21
C VAL A 46 -20.69 -10.50 15.55
N THR A 47 -20.93 -9.39 16.27
CA THR A 47 -19.89 -8.41 16.63
C THR A 47 -20.31 -7.59 17.86
N SER A 48 -19.59 -6.53 18.21
CA SER A 48 -19.96 -5.54 19.25
C SER A 48 -19.80 -4.10 18.76
N LEU A 49 -20.42 -3.13 19.45
CA LEU A 49 -20.46 -1.72 19.04
C LEU A 49 -19.06 -1.09 18.88
N TRP A 50 -18.10 -1.54 19.70
CA TRP A 50 -16.74 -0.99 19.73
C TRP A 50 -15.80 -1.63 18.70
N VAL A 51 -16.19 -2.77 18.12
CA VAL A 51 -15.36 -3.55 17.19
C VAL A 51 -15.11 -2.79 15.87
N PRO A 52 -16.14 -2.28 15.13
CA PRO A 52 -15.89 -1.52 13.91
C PRO A 52 -14.99 -0.28 14.12
N PRO A 53 -15.22 0.59 15.15
CA PRO A 53 -14.32 1.70 15.44
C PRO A 53 -12.87 1.26 15.71
N LEU A 54 -12.67 0.18 16.46
CA LEU A 54 -11.33 -0.33 16.78
C LEU A 54 -10.60 -0.83 15.53
N PHE A 55 -11.26 -1.62 14.68
CA PHE A 55 -10.68 -2.05 13.40
C PHE A 55 -10.45 -0.88 12.43
N GLY A 56 -11.32 0.12 12.44
CA GLY A 56 -11.12 1.35 11.67
C GLY A 56 -9.87 2.12 12.12
N LEU A 57 -9.67 2.27 13.43
CA LEU A 57 -8.48 2.88 13.99
C LEU A 57 -7.22 2.07 13.66
N ALA A 58 -7.27 0.75 13.80
CA ALA A 58 -6.15 -0.14 13.45
C ALA A 58 -5.78 0.02 11.96
N GLY A 59 -6.76 -0.05 11.05
CA GLY A 59 -6.51 0.13 9.62
C GLY A 59 -5.91 1.49 9.28
N PHE A 60 -6.31 2.56 9.98
CA PHE A 60 -5.69 3.89 9.85
C PHE A 60 -4.23 3.88 10.32
N LEU A 61 -3.96 3.41 11.54
CA LEU A 61 -2.62 3.42 12.13
C LEU A 61 -1.64 2.56 11.35
N ILE A 62 -2.05 1.33 10.99
CA ILE A 62 -1.23 0.40 10.20
C ILE A 62 -0.94 0.99 8.82
N GLY A 63 -1.96 1.53 8.14
CA GLY A 63 -1.77 2.14 6.83
C GLY A 63 -0.80 3.32 6.85
N TRP A 64 -0.94 4.22 7.82
CA TRP A 64 -0.01 5.35 7.98
C TRP A 64 1.40 4.91 8.36
N LEU A 65 1.54 3.92 9.25
CA LEU A 65 2.84 3.40 9.64
C LEU A 65 3.59 2.83 8.42
N TYR A 66 2.90 2.12 7.54
CA TYR A 66 3.45 1.63 6.27
C TYR A 66 4.00 2.77 5.42
N ILE A 67 3.18 3.80 5.14
CA ILE A 67 3.60 4.92 4.29
C ILE A 67 4.78 5.67 4.90
N LEU A 68 4.77 5.92 6.21
CA LEU A 68 5.88 6.58 6.90
C LEU A 68 7.15 5.74 6.85
N LEU A 69 7.06 4.43 7.09
CA LEU A 69 8.24 3.56 7.02
C LEU A 69 8.76 3.43 5.60
N ASP A 70 7.90 3.36 4.58
CA ASP A 70 8.30 3.31 3.17
C ASP A 70 9.14 4.54 2.77
N THR A 71 8.85 5.72 3.32
CA THR A 71 9.66 6.93 3.07
C THR A 71 11.02 6.90 3.75
N VAL A 72 11.16 6.18 4.87
CA VAL A 72 12.40 6.10 5.65
C VAL A 72 13.27 4.93 5.23
N THR A 73 12.67 3.79 4.87
CA THR A 73 13.37 2.58 4.48
C THR A 73 13.54 2.58 2.96
N SER A 74 14.69 3.03 2.46
CA SER A 74 15.01 3.07 1.01
C SER A 74 15.25 1.69 0.36
N ASP A 75 14.65 0.63 0.91
CA ASP A 75 15.07 -0.76 0.66
C ASP A 75 14.10 -1.55 -0.23
N ALA A 76 12.97 -0.96 -0.61
CA ALA A 76 11.98 -1.61 -1.45
C ALA A 76 12.19 -1.25 -2.92
N THR A 77 12.09 -2.26 -3.80
CA THR A 77 12.04 -2.00 -5.25
C THR A 77 10.78 -1.21 -5.59
N GLN A 78 10.83 -0.33 -6.61
CA GLN A 78 9.66 0.46 -7.03
C GLN A 78 8.40 -0.40 -7.23
N SER A 79 8.55 -1.63 -7.74
CA SER A 79 7.42 -2.54 -7.97
C SER A 79 6.78 -3.10 -6.69
N GLN A 80 7.48 -3.12 -5.56
CA GLN A 80 6.93 -3.52 -4.26
C GLN A 80 6.20 -2.38 -3.55
N LEU A 81 6.68 -1.16 -3.73
CA LEU A 81 6.06 0.06 -3.21
C LEU A 81 4.78 0.44 -3.96
N HIS A 82 4.66 0.02 -5.22
CA HIS A 82 3.50 0.30 -6.07
C HIS A 82 2.71 -0.97 -6.42
N PRO A 83 1.92 -1.53 -5.48
CA PRO A 83 1.17 -2.75 -5.72
C PRO A 83 0.03 -2.50 -6.71
N THR A 84 -0.13 -3.42 -7.67
CA THR A 84 -1.27 -3.39 -8.58
C THR A 84 -2.58 -3.70 -7.84
N ILE A 85 -3.73 -3.20 -8.33
CA ILE A 85 -5.04 -3.50 -7.74
C ILE A 85 -5.29 -5.02 -7.57
N PRO A 86 -4.99 -5.89 -8.56
CA PRO A 86 -5.11 -7.33 -8.37
C PRO A 86 -4.29 -7.85 -7.17
N LYS A 87 -3.06 -7.36 -6.98
CA LYS A 87 -2.20 -7.76 -5.86
C LYS A 87 -2.81 -7.33 -4.52
N VAL A 88 -3.37 -6.12 -4.44
CA VAL A 88 -4.09 -5.63 -3.25
C VAL A 88 -5.29 -6.53 -2.93
N LEU A 89 -6.12 -6.83 -3.92
CA LEU A 89 -7.31 -7.69 -3.74
C LEU A 89 -6.94 -9.12 -3.35
N VAL A 90 -5.89 -9.69 -3.94
CA VAL A 90 -5.35 -10.98 -3.52
C VAL A 90 -4.86 -10.92 -2.08
N GLY A 91 -4.18 -9.84 -1.67
CA GLY A 91 -3.71 -9.69 -0.29
C GLY A 91 -4.85 -9.66 0.73
N ILE A 92 -5.90 -8.87 0.47
CA ILE A 92 -7.09 -8.81 1.32
C ILE A 92 -7.80 -10.17 1.37
N SER A 93 -7.93 -10.82 0.21
CA SER A 93 -8.58 -12.15 0.12
C SER A 93 -7.79 -13.21 0.86
N TYR A 94 -6.46 -13.20 0.76
CA TYR A 94 -5.58 -14.16 1.42
C TYR A 94 -5.60 -13.98 2.94
N PHE A 95 -5.60 -12.74 3.43
CA PHE A 95 -5.78 -12.45 4.85
C PHE A 95 -7.16 -12.89 5.36
N THR A 96 -8.22 -12.59 4.60
CA THR A 96 -9.59 -13.02 4.93
C THR A 96 -9.70 -14.54 4.98
N PHE A 97 -9.07 -15.24 4.03
CA PHE A 97 -9.00 -16.70 4.00
C PHE A 97 -8.27 -17.25 5.23
N GLN A 98 -7.13 -16.68 5.64
CA GLN A 98 -6.44 -17.11 6.86
C GLN A 98 -7.34 -16.95 8.10
N TYR A 99 -8.02 -15.80 8.20
CA TYR A 99 -8.94 -15.51 9.31
C TYR A 99 -10.09 -16.54 9.38
N TRP A 100 -10.76 -16.77 8.24
CA TRP A 100 -11.82 -17.77 8.12
C TRP A 100 -11.35 -19.20 8.42
N LEU A 101 -10.20 -19.60 7.84
CA LEU A 101 -9.64 -20.94 8.01
C LEU A 101 -9.28 -21.20 9.47
N SER A 102 -8.71 -20.21 10.18
CA SER A 102 -8.42 -20.37 11.62
C SER A 102 -9.67 -20.67 12.44
N GLY A 103 -10.80 -20.00 12.13
CA GLY A 103 -12.09 -20.29 12.75
C GLY A 103 -12.56 -21.71 12.45
N ILE A 104 -12.53 -22.14 11.18
CA ILE A 104 -12.91 -23.51 10.79
C ILE A 104 -12.07 -24.56 11.50
N LEU A 105 -10.74 -24.43 11.49
CA LEU A 105 -9.86 -25.41 12.12
C LEU A 105 -10.17 -25.53 13.61
N PHE A 106 -10.40 -24.40 14.29
CA PHE A 106 -10.82 -24.37 15.68
C PHE A 106 -12.17 -25.05 15.89
N GLY A 107 -13.20 -24.69 15.11
CA GLY A 107 -14.55 -25.26 15.21
C GLY A 107 -14.62 -26.76 14.91
N HIS A 108 -13.64 -27.30 14.17
CA HIS A 108 -13.49 -28.74 13.93
C HIS A 108 -12.56 -29.45 14.93
N GLY A 109 -12.09 -28.76 15.97
CA GLY A 109 -11.29 -29.36 17.04
C GLY A 109 -9.86 -29.72 16.63
N VAL A 110 -9.31 -29.07 15.61
CA VAL A 110 -7.88 -29.20 15.27
C VAL A 110 -7.04 -28.65 16.44
N ASP A 111 -5.98 -29.36 16.81
CA ASP A 111 -5.16 -28.96 17.95
C ASP A 111 -4.44 -27.63 17.71
N ARG A 112 -4.18 -26.89 18.79
CA ARG A 112 -3.61 -25.54 18.73
C ARG A 112 -2.25 -25.48 18.06
N THR A 113 -1.41 -26.50 18.24
CA THR A 113 -0.07 -26.55 17.65
C THR A 113 -0.17 -26.68 16.14
N SER A 114 -1.07 -27.52 15.65
CA SER A 114 -1.38 -27.63 14.21
C SER A 114 -1.94 -26.33 13.65
N ILE A 115 -2.88 -25.66 14.33
CA ILE A 115 -3.40 -24.35 13.89
C ILE A 115 -2.26 -23.33 13.82
N LEU A 116 -1.43 -23.23 14.87
CA LEU A 116 -0.28 -22.33 14.91
C LEU A 116 0.66 -22.58 13.73
N ALA A 117 1.05 -23.83 13.48
CA ALA A 117 1.95 -24.17 12.38
C ALA A 117 1.36 -23.77 11.02
N ILE A 118 0.08 -24.07 10.77
CA ILE A 118 -0.60 -23.71 9.51
C ILE A 118 -0.67 -22.19 9.37
N MET A 119 -1.11 -21.47 10.41
CA MET A 119 -1.21 -20.01 10.38
C MET A 119 0.15 -19.34 10.18
N SER A 120 1.22 -19.85 10.80
CA SER A 120 2.57 -19.34 10.61
C SER A 120 3.09 -19.56 9.18
N VAL A 121 2.84 -20.74 8.58
CA VAL A 121 3.22 -21.01 7.20
C VAL A 121 2.46 -20.09 6.23
N LEU A 122 1.16 -19.91 6.43
CA LEU A 122 0.35 -18.99 5.62
C LEU A 122 0.83 -17.54 5.78
N ALA A 123 1.07 -17.09 7.01
CA ALA A 123 1.54 -15.73 7.27
C ALA A 123 2.92 -15.46 6.63
N ALA A 124 3.86 -16.39 6.76
CA ALA A 124 5.18 -16.27 6.15
C ALA A 124 5.12 -16.27 4.61
N GLY A 125 4.34 -17.20 4.03
CA GLY A 125 4.13 -17.27 2.59
C GLY A 125 3.45 -16.01 2.04
N GLY A 126 2.38 -15.56 2.71
CA GLY A 126 1.67 -14.33 2.37
C GLY A 126 2.57 -13.10 2.44
N PHE A 127 3.37 -12.95 3.50
CA PHE A 127 4.32 -11.85 3.60
C PHE A 127 5.33 -11.86 2.46
N TYR A 128 5.96 -13.01 2.20
CA TYR A 128 6.98 -13.13 1.15
C TYR A 128 6.42 -12.85 -0.26
N LEU A 129 5.22 -13.35 -0.56
CA LEU A 129 4.61 -13.22 -1.89
C LEU A 129 3.94 -11.86 -2.11
N LEU A 130 3.38 -11.25 -1.06
CA LEU A 130 2.56 -10.04 -1.19
C LEU A 130 3.32 -8.77 -0.86
N ASP A 131 4.34 -8.79 -0.03
CA ASP A 131 5.02 -7.58 0.42
C ASP A 131 6.54 -7.73 0.34
N GLY A 132 7.12 -8.50 1.26
CA GLY A 132 8.56 -8.80 1.29
C GLY A 132 9.44 -7.57 1.55
N THR A 133 8.89 -6.46 2.02
CA THR A 133 9.64 -5.22 2.33
C THR A 133 10.00 -5.14 3.82
N ILE A 134 11.04 -4.37 4.17
CA ILE A 134 11.42 -4.14 5.58
C ILE A 134 10.34 -3.35 6.33
N SER A 135 9.81 -2.28 5.72
CA SER A 135 8.67 -1.53 6.27
C SER A 135 7.49 -2.45 6.54
N GLY A 136 7.24 -3.40 5.63
CA GLY A 136 6.25 -4.43 5.80
C GLY A 136 6.54 -5.37 6.96
N LEU A 137 7.79 -5.85 7.10
CA LEU A 137 8.19 -6.73 8.19
C LEU A 137 8.01 -6.04 9.55
N ILE A 138 8.49 -4.80 9.68
CA ILE A 138 8.38 -4.00 10.91
C ILE A 138 6.92 -3.80 11.27
N THR A 139 6.10 -3.39 10.30
CA THR A 139 4.68 -3.14 10.57
C THR A 139 3.93 -4.42 10.91
N SER A 140 4.20 -5.53 10.21
CA SER A 140 3.60 -6.84 10.48
C SER A 140 4.00 -7.38 11.85
N ALA A 141 5.25 -7.18 12.26
CA ALA A 141 5.69 -7.52 13.62
C ALA A 141 4.99 -6.65 14.67
N ALA A 142 4.84 -5.35 14.40
CA ALA A 142 4.12 -4.43 15.27
C ALA A 142 2.64 -4.83 15.42
N THR A 143 1.97 -5.29 14.36
CA THR A 143 0.58 -5.79 14.45
C THR A 143 0.50 -7.12 15.19
N ALA A 144 1.43 -8.05 14.92
CA ALA A 144 1.50 -9.36 15.56
C ALA A 144 1.69 -9.30 17.07
N ILE A 145 2.30 -8.24 17.59
CA ILE A 145 2.49 -7.99 19.02
C ILE A 145 1.41 -7.06 19.56
N GLY A 146 1.21 -5.92 18.90
CA GLY A 146 0.32 -4.85 19.35
C GLY A 146 -1.15 -5.27 19.38
N GLY A 147 -1.62 -6.01 18.38
CA GLY A 147 -2.99 -6.54 18.33
C GLY A 147 -3.31 -7.38 19.57
N PRO A 148 -2.58 -8.47 19.82
CA PRO A 148 -2.82 -9.30 21.00
C PRO A 148 -2.65 -8.57 22.34
N LEU A 149 -1.73 -7.60 22.46
CA LEU A 149 -1.62 -6.78 23.67
C LEU A 149 -2.83 -5.87 23.89
N ILE A 150 -3.40 -5.30 22.81
CA ILE A 150 -4.65 -4.55 22.88
C ILE A 150 -5.79 -5.49 23.33
N GLU A 151 -5.84 -6.71 22.81
CA GLU A 151 -6.84 -7.71 23.24
C GLU A 151 -6.74 -8.04 24.73
N VAL A 152 -5.53 -8.25 25.26
CA VAL A 152 -5.31 -8.43 26.71
C VAL A 152 -5.86 -7.24 27.48
N GLY A 153 -5.60 -6.01 27.01
CA GLY A 153 -6.16 -4.79 27.58
C GLY A 153 -7.68 -4.78 27.58
N LEU A 154 -8.32 -5.12 26.46
CA LEU A 154 -9.77 -5.15 26.31
C LEU A 154 -10.42 -6.20 27.22
N ILE A 155 -9.90 -7.44 27.22
CA ILE A 155 -10.38 -8.53 28.08
C ILE A 155 -10.25 -8.16 29.56
N SER A 156 -9.18 -7.46 29.94
CA SER A 156 -8.90 -7.12 31.34
C SER A 156 -9.62 -5.87 31.86
N SER A 157 -10.06 -4.97 30.96
CA SER A 157 -10.54 -3.63 31.35
C SER A 157 -11.96 -3.29 30.90
N LEU A 158 -12.51 -3.98 29.90
CA LEU A 158 -13.89 -3.75 29.51
C LEU A 158 -14.84 -4.19 30.63
N PRO A 159 -15.93 -3.44 30.87
CA PRO A 159 -16.95 -3.88 31.80
C PRO A 159 -17.60 -5.17 31.28
N ASP A 160 -18.09 -6.03 32.19
CA ASP A 160 -18.69 -7.34 31.84
C ASP A 160 -19.77 -7.24 30.76
N SER A 161 -20.51 -6.13 30.73
CA SER A 161 -21.54 -5.90 29.73
C SER A 161 -20.98 -5.76 28.32
N TRP A 162 -19.72 -5.36 28.13
CA TRP A 162 -19.09 -5.11 26.82
C TRP A 162 -17.93 -6.04 26.51
N ALA A 163 -17.52 -6.84 27.50
CA ALA A 163 -16.42 -7.77 27.41
C ALA A 163 -16.69 -8.90 26.39
N TYR A 164 -15.60 -9.47 25.91
CA TYR A 164 -15.56 -10.70 25.14
C TYR A 164 -14.46 -11.59 25.71
N HIS A 165 -14.51 -12.88 25.39
CA HIS A 165 -13.50 -13.83 25.80
C HIS A 165 -13.27 -14.87 24.71
N TYR A 166 -12.07 -15.42 24.68
CA TYR A 166 -11.79 -16.64 23.91
C TYR A 166 -12.38 -17.83 24.66
N ASN A 167 -13.07 -18.71 23.92
CA ASN A 167 -13.59 -19.95 24.49
C ASN A 167 -12.46 -20.93 24.82
N ASP A 168 -11.33 -20.78 24.14
CA ASP A 168 -10.08 -21.43 24.47
C ASP A 168 -8.92 -20.40 24.47
N PRO A 169 -8.59 -19.82 25.64
CA PRO A 169 -7.55 -18.79 25.75
C PRO A 169 -6.12 -19.33 25.60
N GLY A 170 -5.95 -20.64 25.45
CA GLY A 170 -4.64 -21.21 25.13
C GLY A 170 -3.59 -21.07 26.23
N GLU A 171 -2.34 -20.97 25.80
CA GLU A 171 -1.14 -20.95 26.63
C GLU A 171 -0.95 -19.62 27.36
N THR A 172 -1.55 -18.53 26.85
CA THR A 172 -1.36 -17.19 27.41
C THR A 172 -2.35 -16.87 28.54
N GLY A 173 -3.45 -17.63 28.62
CA GLY A 173 -4.57 -17.33 29.52
C GLY A 173 -5.50 -16.19 29.04
N PHE A 174 -5.19 -15.55 27.91
CA PHE A 174 -6.00 -14.48 27.32
C PHE A 174 -6.45 -14.79 25.89
N PHE A 175 -5.53 -15.28 25.05
CA PHE A 175 -5.74 -15.60 23.65
C PHE A 175 -4.83 -16.76 23.21
N PRO A 176 -5.24 -17.59 22.24
CA PRO A 176 -4.40 -18.68 21.76
C PRO A 176 -3.25 -18.16 20.88
N LEU A 177 -2.05 -18.76 20.99
CA LEU A 177 -0.83 -18.25 20.34
C LEU A 177 -0.91 -18.16 18.81
N TRP A 178 -1.77 -18.96 18.17
CA TRP A 178 -1.96 -18.92 16.72
C TRP A 178 -2.61 -17.62 16.20
N ILE A 179 -3.12 -16.77 17.09
CA ILE A 179 -3.59 -15.41 16.74
C ILE A 179 -2.44 -14.51 16.30
N ILE A 180 -1.22 -14.70 16.82
CA ILE A 180 -0.04 -13.89 16.47
C ILE A 180 0.23 -13.89 14.94
N PRO A 181 0.38 -15.05 14.26
CA PRO A 181 0.56 -15.06 12.81
C PRO A 181 -0.67 -14.57 12.02
N VAL A 182 -1.89 -14.62 12.58
CA VAL A 182 -3.07 -14.01 11.95
C VAL A 182 -2.93 -12.49 11.91
N TYR A 183 -2.55 -11.87 13.04
CA TYR A 183 -2.26 -10.43 13.09
C TYR A 183 -1.06 -10.03 12.23
N PHE A 184 -0.05 -10.89 12.13
CA PHE A 184 1.11 -10.66 11.27
C PHE A 184 0.67 -10.51 9.80
N LEU A 185 -0.15 -11.43 9.26
CA LEU A 185 -0.63 -11.33 7.88
C LEU A 185 -1.58 -10.13 7.66
N GLY A 186 -2.20 -9.62 8.72
CA GLY A 186 -2.93 -8.36 8.66
C GLY A 186 -2.06 -7.17 8.20
N GLY A 187 -0.75 -7.22 8.46
CA GLY A 187 0.23 -6.22 8.02
C GLY A 187 0.25 -6.06 6.49
N PRO A 188 0.68 -7.09 5.72
CA PRO A 188 0.80 -7.01 4.26
C PRO A 188 -0.51 -6.66 3.55
N ALA A 189 -1.65 -7.14 4.05
CA ALA A 189 -2.96 -6.82 3.47
C ALA A 189 -3.29 -5.33 3.64
N ASN A 190 -3.12 -4.77 4.84
CA ASN A 190 -3.38 -3.35 5.10
C ASN A 190 -2.32 -2.46 4.45
N GLY A 191 -1.05 -2.87 4.45
CA GLY A 191 0.06 -2.12 3.86
C GLY A 191 -0.08 -1.96 2.35
N ASN A 192 -0.35 -3.06 1.64
CA ASN A 192 -0.58 -2.99 0.20
C ASN A 192 -1.84 -2.18 -0.15
N LEU A 193 -2.89 -2.26 0.66
CA LEU A 193 -4.07 -1.42 0.48
C LEU A 193 -3.74 0.06 0.69
N ALA A 194 -2.93 0.39 1.71
CA ALA A 194 -2.50 1.76 1.98
C ALA A 194 -1.64 2.31 0.84
N ARG A 195 -0.66 1.54 0.35
CA ARG A 195 0.16 1.88 -0.83
C ARG A 195 -0.71 2.11 -2.06
N GLY A 196 -1.62 1.20 -2.37
CA GLY A 196 -2.54 1.36 -3.51
C GLY A 196 -3.42 2.61 -3.42
N PHE A 197 -3.89 2.98 -2.21
CA PHE A 197 -4.58 4.25 -2.01
C PHE A 197 -3.65 5.45 -2.16
N TRP A 198 -2.44 5.36 -1.61
CA TRP A 198 -1.44 6.41 -1.69
C TRP A 198 -1.08 6.70 -3.15
N ASP A 199 -0.76 5.67 -3.92
CA ASP A 199 -0.48 5.76 -5.36
C ASP A 199 -1.63 6.41 -6.12
N ALA A 200 -2.86 5.95 -5.92
CA ALA A 200 -4.04 6.50 -6.59
C ALA A 200 -4.33 7.97 -6.20
N LEU A 201 -3.91 8.40 -5.01
CA LEU A 201 -4.02 9.79 -4.56
C LEU A 201 -2.86 10.63 -5.08
N SER A 202 -1.65 10.07 -5.14
CA SER A 202 -0.44 10.70 -5.66
C SER A 202 -0.52 10.92 -7.17
N GLU A 203 -0.97 9.91 -7.93
CA GLU A 203 -1.27 10.06 -9.36
C GLU A 203 -2.35 11.12 -9.59
N LYS A 204 -3.28 11.31 -8.67
CA LYS A 204 -4.30 12.36 -8.75
C LYS A 204 -3.80 13.73 -8.29
N SER A 205 -2.83 13.80 -7.39
CA SER A 205 -2.17 15.08 -7.07
C SER A 205 -1.26 15.50 -8.21
N ASP A 206 -0.61 14.55 -8.87
CA ASP A 206 0.10 14.80 -10.12
C ASP A 206 -0.93 15.16 -11.19
N ALA A 207 -2.00 14.40 -11.39
CA ALA A 207 -3.09 14.73 -12.33
C ALA A 207 -3.89 16.00 -11.99
N ARG A 208 -3.83 16.54 -10.76
CA ARG A 208 -4.43 17.84 -10.36
C ARG A 208 -3.43 18.98 -10.42
N THR A 209 -2.14 18.69 -10.28
CA THR A 209 -1.04 19.60 -10.70
C THR A 209 -0.99 19.66 -12.24
N PHE A 210 -1.40 18.59 -12.91
CA PHE A 210 -1.73 18.43 -14.32
C PHE A 210 -3.23 18.66 -14.59
N GLY A 211 -4.02 19.10 -13.60
CA GLY A 211 -5.42 19.55 -13.78
C GLY A 211 -5.49 20.99 -14.28
N MET A 212 -4.32 21.60 -14.43
CA MET A 212 -4.04 22.71 -15.32
C MET A 212 -3.29 22.24 -16.59
N GLN A 213 -3.44 20.97 -17.01
CA GLN A 213 -3.41 20.66 -18.44
C GLN A 213 -4.69 21.20 -19.04
N VAL A 214 -4.66 22.51 -19.25
CA VAL A 214 -5.06 23.07 -20.53
C VAL A 214 -4.64 22.05 -21.59
N GLU A 215 -5.59 21.56 -22.39
CA GLU A 215 -5.33 21.30 -23.79
C GLU A 215 -4.69 22.58 -24.35
N MET A 216 -3.40 22.78 -24.05
CA MET A 216 -2.59 23.61 -24.90
C MET A 216 -2.45 22.69 -26.10
N ASP A 217 -3.31 22.94 -27.10
CA ASP A 217 -2.78 23.30 -28.41
C ASP A 217 -1.38 23.84 -28.17
N GLN A 218 -0.37 22.98 -28.29
CA GLN A 218 0.97 23.30 -27.85
C GLN A 218 1.41 24.39 -28.80
N VAL A 219 1.21 25.65 -28.41
CA VAL A 219 1.78 26.79 -29.07
C VAL A 219 3.25 26.44 -29.15
N PRO A 220 3.79 26.22 -30.37
CA PRO A 220 5.18 25.84 -30.52
C PRO A 220 6.00 26.87 -29.75
N CYS A 221 7.04 26.42 -29.05
CA CYS A 221 7.91 27.36 -28.32
C CYS A 221 8.31 28.49 -29.27
N SER A 222 8.06 29.75 -28.90
CA SER A 222 8.28 30.89 -29.78
C SER A 222 9.74 31.02 -30.27
N VAL A 223 10.67 30.39 -29.56
CA VAL A 223 12.11 30.40 -29.89
C VAL A 223 12.52 29.23 -30.78
N CYS A 224 12.12 28.00 -30.45
CA CYS A 224 12.54 26.80 -31.20
C CYS A 224 11.45 26.22 -32.12
N ASN A 225 10.26 26.82 -32.14
CA ASN A 225 9.10 26.32 -32.86
C ASN A 225 8.76 24.84 -32.57
N GLY A 226 9.02 24.40 -31.33
CA GLY A 226 8.76 23.02 -30.90
C GLY A 226 9.86 22.01 -31.19
N THR A 227 10.97 22.40 -31.85
CA THR A 227 12.09 21.47 -32.13
C THR A 227 12.95 21.14 -30.91
N ARG A 228 12.77 21.86 -29.80
CA ARG A 228 13.58 21.83 -28.57
C ARG A 228 15.07 22.19 -28.76
N ALA A 229 15.49 22.55 -29.97
CA ALA A 229 16.85 22.97 -30.29
C ALA A 229 16.87 24.34 -30.98
N VAL A 230 17.90 25.13 -30.69
CA VAL A 230 18.16 26.44 -31.31
C VAL A 230 19.59 26.50 -31.80
N LYS A 231 19.90 27.42 -32.72
CA LYS A 231 21.27 27.63 -33.18
C LYS A 231 22.19 27.96 -32.00
N CYS A 232 23.37 27.36 -32.02
CA CYS A 232 24.39 27.64 -31.01
C CYS A 232 24.82 29.11 -31.11
N PRO A 233 24.79 29.89 -30.02
CA PRO A 233 25.18 31.31 -30.06
C PRO A 233 26.69 31.52 -30.24
N ASN A 234 27.49 30.45 -30.15
CA ASN A 234 28.95 30.51 -30.16
C ASN A 234 29.58 30.06 -31.50
N CYS A 235 28.79 29.59 -32.46
CA CYS A 235 29.30 29.09 -33.74
C CYS A 235 28.22 29.08 -34.83
N ASP A 236 28.65 29.06 -36.10
CA ASP A 236 27.70 29.09 -37.22
C ASP A 236 27.16 27.70 -37.59
N ASP A 237 28.05 26.71 -37.70
CA ASP A 237 27.74 25.36 -38.18
C ASP A 237 28.38 24.27 -37.32
N GLY A 238 28.53 24.55 -36.03
CA GLY A 238 29.28 23.68 -35.11
C GLY A 238 30.77 24.00 -35.06
N THR A 239 31.24 24.94 -35.87
CA THR A 239 32.63 25.42 -35.86
C THR A 239 32.71 26.95 -35.83
N TYR A 240 33.82 27.49 -35.34
CA TYR A 240 34.14 28.92 -35.42
C TYR A 240 35.62 29.11 -35.76
N VAL A 241 35.99 30.31 -36.24
CA VAL A 241 37.38 30.64 -36.58
C VAL A 241 38.01 31.43 -35.44
N THR A 242 39.16 30.96 -34.95
CA THR A 242 39.97 31.66 -33.95
C THR A 242 41.43 31.56 -34.36
N TYR A 243 42.17 32.67 -34.28
CA TYR A 243 43.58 32.73 -34.72
C TYR A 243 43.82 32.25 -36.18
N GLY A 244 42.82 32.39 -37.05
CA GLY A 244 42.91 31.92 -38.45
C GLY A 244 42.68 30.42 -38.64
N GLU A 245 42.43 29.66 -37.56
CA GLU A 245 42.12 28.23 -37.63
C GLU A 245 40.65 27.97 -37.34
N ARG A 246 40.08 26.99 -38.04
CA ARG A 246 38.71 26.51 -37.83
C ARG A 246 38.72 25.49 -36.71
N VAL A 247 37.99 25.76 -35.62
CA VAL A 247 37.91 24.88 -34.45
C VAL A 247 36.47 24.43 -34.19
N VAL A 248 36.31 23.21 -33.65
CA VAL A 248 35.01 22.66 -33.27
C VAL A 248 34.49 23.37 -32.02
N CYS A 249 33.23 23.79 -32.07
CA CYS A 249 32.59 24.48 -30.97
C CYS A 249 32.34 23.53 -29.80
N LYS A 250 32.97 23.81 -28.65
CA LYS A 250 32.83 23.02 -27.43
C LYS A 250 31.42 23.10 -26.83
N ALA A 251 30.68 24.18 -27.08
CA ALA A 251 29.35 24.38 -26.51
C ALA A 251 28.28 23.47 -27.15
N CYS A 252 28.31 23.30 -28.47
CA CYS A 252 27.38 22.41 -29.20
C CYS A 252 28.03 21.08 -29.64
N ARG A 253 29.30 20.86 -29.30
CA ARG A 253 30.10 19.67 -29.69
C ARG A 253 30.09 19.41 -31.20
N GLY A 254 30.11 20.47 -32.01
CA GLY A 254 30.13 20.35 -33.48
C GLY A 254 28.76 20.25 -34.15
N LYS A 255 27.65 20.24 -33.40
CA LYS A 255 26.30 20.09 -33.99
C LYS A 255 25.69 21.39 -34.53
N GLY A 256 26.26 22.54 -34.16
CA GLY A 256 25.67 23.85 -34.50
C GLY A 256 24.36 24.18 -33.77
N LEU A 257 23.83 23.25 -32.97
CA LEU A 257 22.59 23.39 -32.21
C LEU A 257 22.84 23.22 -30.71
N VAL A 258 22.04 23.89 -29.90
CA VAL A 258 21.99 23.74 -28.43
C VAL A 258 20.54 23.63 -27.99
N ILE A 259 20.31 23.05 -26.81
CA ILE A 259 18.96 22.91 -26.25
C ILE A 259 18.33 24.30 -26.01
N CYS A 260 17.05 24.43 -26.34
CA CYS A 260 16.30 25.67 -26.12
C CYS A 260 16.09 25.90 -24.62
N ARG A 261 16.62 27.01 -24.08
CA ARG A 261 16.50 27.30 -22.64
C ARG A 261 15.06 27.53 -22.18
N GLU A 262 14.24 28.16 -23.03
CA GLU A 262 12.81 28.36 -22.76
C GLU A 262 12.03 27.04 -22.71
N CYS A 263 12.61 25.94 -23.18
CA CYS A 263 12.00 24.61 -23.08
C CYS A 263 12.26 23.94 -21.72
N PHE A 264 13.25 24.36 -20.93
CA PHE A 264 13.53 23.71 -19.64
C PHE A 264 12.32 23.77 -18.70
N SER A 265 11.75 24.96 -18.51
CA SER A 265 10.55 25.15 -17.70
C SER A 265 9.30 24.50 -18.29
N LYS A 266 9.25 24.31 -19.62
CA LYS A 266 8.08 23.75 -20.31
C LYS A 266 8.04 22.22 -20.28
N TYR A 267 9.20 21.56 -20.26
CA TYR A 267 9.32 20.10 -20.28
C TYR A 267 9.77 19.51 -18.93
N ASP A 268 9.85 20.33 -17.88
CA ASP A 268 10.30 19.93 -16.55
C ASP A 268 11.70 19.28 -16.56
N ASP A 269 12.56 19.77 -17.46
CA ASP A 269 13.94 19.31 -17.56
C ASP A 269 14.81 20.11 -16.56
N ASP A 270 15.60 19.43 -15.74
CA ASP A 270 16.58 20.08 -14.86
C ASP A 270 17.75 20.65 -15.70
N PRO A 271 17.99 21.98 -15.70
CA PRO A 271 19.13 22.59 -16.40
C PRO A 271 20.49 22.13 -15.85
N SER A 272 20.53 21.51 -14.68
CA SER A 272 21.71 20.96 -14.01
C SER A 272 22.02 19.53 -14.43
N ASP A 273 21.07 18.80 -15.02
CA ASP A 273 21.25 17.43 -15.51
C ASP A 273 21.89 17.42 -16.90
N ILE A 274 23.21 17.63 -16.90
CA ILE A 274 24.02 17.71 -18.12
C ILE A 274 24.00 16.40 -18.89
N GLU A 275 23.91 15.25 -18.23
CA GLU A 275 23.81 13.93 -18.86
C GLU A 275 22.51 13.76 -19.65
N ASN A 276 21.37 14.13 -19.06
CA ASN A 276 20.09 14.07 -19.76
C ASN A 276 20.04 15.05 -20.94
N ILE A 277 20.53 16.28 -20.76
CA ILE A 277 20.62 17.27 -21.85
C ILE A 277 21.46 16.73 -23.02
N ARG A 278 22.59 16.08 -22.72
CA ARG A 278 23.44 15.45 -23.75
C ARG A 278 22.68 14.36 -24.49
N ARG A 279 21.98 13.48 -23.77
CA ARG A 279 21.17 12.41 -24.36
C ARG A 279 20.08 12.95 -25.28
N ILE A 280 19.37 14.01 -24.89
CA ILE A 280 18.36 14.66 -25.73
C ILE A 280 19.00 15.22 -26.99
N MET A 281 20.11 15.96 -26.86
CA MET A 281 20.83 16.52 -28.01
C MET A 281 21.38 15.44 -28.95
N ASP A 282 21.66 14.24 -28.46
CA ASP A 282 22.11 13.08 -29.25
C ASP A 282 20.99 12.38 -30.02
N GLN A 283 19.73 12.65 -29.69
CA GLN A 283 18.55 12.13 -30.40
C GLN A 283 18.01 13.07 -31.47
N ILE A 284 18.44 14.34 -31.48
CA ILE A 284 18.00 15.32 -32.47
C ILE A 284 18.77 15.04 -33.77
N PRO A 285 18.06 14.73 -34.88
CA PRO A 285 18.70 14.49 -36.17
C PRO A 285 19.42 15.75 -36.69
N ASP A 286 20.53 15.53 -37.40
CA ASP A 286 21.33 16.57 -38.05
C ASP A 286 20.58 17.27 -39.20
#